data_AF-A0A7Y0SEH1-F1
#
_entry.id   AF-A0A7Y0SEH1-F1
#
_cell.length_a   1.000
_cell.length_b   1.000
_cell.length_c   1.000
_cell.angle_alpha   90.00
_cell.angle_beta   90.00
_cell.angle_gamma   90.00
#
_symmetry.space_group_name_H-M   'P 1'
#
loop_
_entity.id
_entity.type
_entity.pdbx_description
1 polymer ?
#
loop_
_entity_poly.entity_id
_entity_poly.type
_entity_poly.pdbx_seq_one_letter_code
_entity_poly.pdbx_strand_id
1 'polypeptide(L)'
;SVNYPKPQMKGLQTAIVTANKDGEIYIDKHGRIKVQFHWDRVGKYDVNSSCWIRVAQNIAGNGWGSVFHPRVGQEVIVEFVNGDPDQPIVT
;
A
#
# COMPACT_ATOMS: atom_id res chain seq x y z
N SER A 1 6.89 20.75 28.71
CA SER A 1 6.81 20.21 27.33
C SER A 1 5.73 19.14 27.34
N VAL A 2 4.67 19.31 26.56
CA VAL A 2 3.64 18.26 26.41
C VAL A 2 4.19 17.25 25.42
N ASN A 3 4.32 15.99 25.85
CA ASN A 3 4.75 14.90 24.99
C ASN A 3 3.54 14.35 24.22
N TYR A 4 3.58 14.41 22.90
CA TYR A 4 2.59 13.77 22.04
C TYR A 4 3.19 12.48 21.49
N PRO A 5 2.77 11.30 21.98
CA PRO A 5 3.29 10.04 21.46
C PRO A 5 2.95 9.89 19.97
N LYS A 6 3.87 9.29 19.20
CA LYS A 6 3.63 9.01 17.78
C LYS A 6 2.42 8.08 17.66
N PRO A 7 1.47 8.34 16.73
CA PRO A 7 0.38 7.42 16.45
C PRO A 7 0.89 6.03 16.04
N GLN A 8 0.11 4.99 16.35
CA GLN A 8 0.47 3.61 16.09
C GLN A 8 -0.72 2.84 15.51
N MET A 9 -0.47 2.07 14.46
CA MET A 9 -1.39 1.10 13.88
C MET A 9 -1.32 -0.19 14.70
N LYS A 10 -2.41 -0.56 15.35
CA LYS A 10 -2.47 -1.73 16.25
C LYS A 10 -2.55 -3.07 15.52
N GLY A 11 -2.80 -3.07 14.21
CA GLY A 11 -2.93 -4.28 13.42
C GLY A 11 -3.01 -3.96 11.93
N LEU A 12 -3.13 -5.02 11.14
CA LEU A 12 -3.34 -4.93 9.70
C LEU A 12 -4.61 -4.16 9.37
N GLN A 13 -4.60 -3.53 8.22
CA GLN A 13 -5.77 -2.89 7.62
C GLN A 13 -5.96 -3.46 6.22
N THR A 14 -7.13 -3.23 5.62
CA THR A 14 -7.29 -3.42 4.18
C THR A 14 -7.40 -2.08 3.48
N ALA A 15 -7.07 -2.07 2.19
CA ALA A 15 -7.11 -0.88 1.33
C ALA A 15 -7.41 -1.30 -0.11
N ILE A 16 -7.91 -0.37 -0.91
CA ILE A 16 -8.21 -0.60 -2.34
C ILE A 16 -7.06 -0.09 -3.19
N VAL A 17 -6.58 -0.89 -4.15
CA VAL A 17 -5.55 -0.48 -5.11
C VAL A 17 -6.10 0.61 -6.03
N THR A 18 -5.32 1.67 -6.27
CA THR A 18 -5.76 2.90 -6.96
C THR A 18 -4.89 3.27 -8.16
N ALA A 19 -5.54 3.83 -9.18
CA ALA A 19 -4.93 4.56 -10.28
C ALA A 19 -6.02 5.37 -11.01
N ASN A 20 -5.70 5.99 -12.14
CA ASN A 20 -6.69 6.77 -12.90
C ASN A 20 -7.69 5.89 -13.69
N LYS A 21 -7.45 4.58 -13.80
CA LYS A 21 -8.26 3.67 -14.60
C LYS A 21 -8.41 2.30 -13.93
N ASP A 22 -9.65 1.83 -13.83
CA ASP A 22 -10.00 0.54 -13.22
C ASP A 22 -9.44 -0.65 -14.01
N GLY A 23 -9.11 -1.73 -13.29
CA GLY A 23 -8.64 -3.00 -13.86
C GLY A 23 -7.21 -2.98 -14.44
N GLU A 24 -6.56 -1.81 -14.49
CA GLU A 24 -5.19 -1.64 -14.95
C GLU A 24 -4.17 -2.08 -13.89
N ILE A 25 -2.97 -2.44 -14.34
CA ILE A 25 -1.80 -2.60 -13.47
C ILE A 25 -1.08 -1.25 -13.43
N TYR A 26 -1.03 -0.63 -12.25
CA TYR A 26 -0.34 0.64 -12.06
C TYR A 26 0.77 0.50 -11.01
N ILE A 27 2.01 0.38 -11.50
CA ILE A 27 3.19 0.10 -10.69
C ILE A 27 4.37 0.97 -11.09
N ASP A 28 5.30 1.19 -10.15
CA ASP A 28 6.59 1.79 -10.46
C ASP A 28 7.66 0.73 -10.81
N LYS A 29 8.90 1.19 -11.06
CA LYS A 29 10.04 0.30 -11.39
C LYS A 29 10.41 -0.73 -10.31
N HIS A 30 9.84 -0.62 -9.11
CA HIS A 30 10.05 -1.53 -7.99
C HIS A 30 8.84 -2.43 -7.72
N GLY A 31 7.83 -2.44 -8.60
CA GLY A 31 6.60 -3.21 -8.41
C GLY A 31 5.73 -2.69 -7.25
N ARG A 32 5.91 -1.43 -6.85
CA ARG A 32 5.09 -0.80 -5.81
C ARG A 32 3.76 -0.37 -6.38
N ILE A 33 2.72 -0.38 -5.56
CA ILE A 33 1.37 0.08 -5.91
C ILE A 33 1.00 1.32 -5.11
N LYS A 34 -0.13 1.93 -5.46
CA LYS A 34 -0.82 2.92 -4.64
C LYS A 34 -2.16 2.38 -4.18
N VAL A 35 -2.60 2.81 -3.00
CA VAL A 35 -3.86 2.36 -2.41
C VAL A 35 -4.62 3.54 -1.81
N GLN A 36 -5.90 3.36 -1.55
CA GLN A 36 -6.66 4.22 -0.66
C GLN A 36 -7.19 3.39 0.51
N PHE A 37 -6.89 3.85 1.72
CA PHE A 37 -7.42 3.27 2.94
C PHE A 37 -8.87 3.70 3.16
N HIS A 38 -9.65 2.84 3.82
CA HIS A 38 -11.07 3.10 4.09
C HIS A 38 -11.32 4.33 4.97
N TRP A 39 -10.33 4.73 5.76
CA TRP A 39 -10.40 5.92 6.62
C TRP A 39 -10.01 7.22 5.91
N ASP A 40 -9.45 7.14 4.69
CA ASP A 40 -9.14 8.33 3.89
C ASP A 40 -10.41 8.86 3.20
N ARG A 41 -10.86 10.02 3.69
CA ARG A 41 -12.06 10.75 3.22
C ARG A 41 -11.75 11.77 2.13
N VAL A 42 -10.48 12.04 1.85
CA VAL A 42 -10.04 13.09 0.91
C VAL A 42 -9.64 12.49 -0.43
N GLY A 43 -9.05 11.30 -0.42
CA GLY A 43 -8.64 10.58 -1.62
C GLY A 43 -9.81 10.32 -2.58
N LYS A 44 -9.50 10.29 -3.87
CA LYS A 44 -10.47 10.14 -4.97
C LYS A 44 -10.34 8.80 -5.70
N TYR A 45 -9.72 7.83 -5.06
CA TYR A 45 -9.34 6.54 -5.61
C TYR A 45 -8.50 6.68 -6.90
N ASP A 46 -7.56 7.63 -6.90
CA ASP A 46 -6.74 7.99 -8.06
C ASP A 46 -5.24 7.81 -7.79
N VAL A 47 -4.39 8.22 -8.73
CA VAL A 47 -2.93 8.13 -8.59
C VAL A 47 -2.35 8.98 -7.45
N ASN A 48 -3.15 9.80 -6.75
CA ASN A 48 -2.72 10.66 -5.65
C ASN A 48 -3.16 10.14 -4.27
N SER A 49 -3.90 9.03 -4.20
CA SER A 49 -4.44 8.51 -2.93
C SER A 49 -3.37 8.09 -1.90
N SER A 50 -2.16 7.72 -2.33
CA SER A 50 -1.07 7.39 -1.40
C SER A 50 0.34 7.63 -1.96
N CYS A 51 1.33 7.40 -1.10
CA CYS A 51 2.70 7.10 -1.50
C CYS A 51 2.79 5.73 -2.21
N TRP A 52 3.96 5.40 -2.75
CA TRP A 52 4.24 4.09 -3.32
C TRP A 52 4.52 3.06 -2.22
N ILE A 53 3.76 1.96 -2.22
CA ILE A 53 3.78 0.91 -1.20
C ILE A 53 4.34 -0.39 -1.78
N ARG A 54 5.31 -0.99 -1.10
CA ARG A 54 5.89 -2.29 -1.51
C ARG A 54 4.90 -3.41 -1.33
N VAL A 55 4.95 -4.39 -2.23
CA VAL A 55 4.12 -5.60 -2.20
C VAL A 55 5.01 -6.79 -1.88
N ALA A 56 4.70 -7.50 -0.79
CA ALA A 56 5.33 -8.76 -0.46
C ALA A 56 5.10 -9.76 -1.59
N GLN A 57 6.15 -10.49 -1.95
CA GLN A 57 6.10 -11.52 -2.97
C GLN A 57 6.43 -12.86 -2.31
N ASN A 58 5.88 -13.95 -2.86
CA ASN A 58 6.17 -15.30 -2.36
C ASN A 58 7.68 -15.61 -2.37
N ILE A 59 8.39 -15.15 -3.41
CA ILE A 59 9.84 -15.33 -3.56
C ILE A 59 10.40 -14.09 -4.26
N ALA A 60 11.43 -13.45 -3.68
CA ALA A 60 12.12 -12.32 -4.28
C ALA A 60 13.64 -12.50 -4.18
N GLY A 61 14.31 -12.56 -5.34
CA GLY A 61 15.76 -12.65 -5.48
C GLY A 61 16.31 -11.56 -6.40
N ASN A 62 17.64 -11.49 -6.53
CA ASN A 62 18.28 -10.50 -7.38
C ASN A 62 18.07 -10.82 -8.87
N GLY A 63 17.04 -10.21 -9.47
CA GLY A 63 16.66 -10.42 -10.88
C GLY A 63 15.82 -11.67 -11.14
N TRP A 64 15.33 -12.35 -10.10
CA TRP A 64 14.49 -13.55 -10.23
C TRP A 64 13.50 -13.66 -9.07
N GLY A 65 12.40 -14.39 -9.27
CA GLY A 65 11.40 -14.61 -8.22
C GLY A 65 9.99 -14.77 -8.77
N SER A 66 9.01 -14.75 -7.87
CA SER A 66 7.59 -14.70 -8.21
C SER A 66 7.11 -13.26 -8.18
N VAL A 67 6.23 -12.90 -9.13
CA VAL A 67 5.67 -11.56 -9.21
C VAL A 67 4.18 -11.64 -9.44
N PHE A 68 3.41 -11.16 -8.48
CA PHE A 68 1.98 -10.90 -8.62
C PHE A 68 1.72 -9.43 -8.31
N HIS A 69 1.21 -8.71 -9.31
CA HIS A 69 0.87 -7.29 -9.17
C HIS A 69 -0.63 -7.14 -8.92
N PRO A 70 -1.04 -6.62 -7.75
CA PRO A 70 -2.43 -6.23 -7.52
C PRO A 70 -2.88 -5.20 -8.56
N ARG A 71 -4.09 -5.38 -9.08
CA ARG A 71 -4.74 -4.50 -10.07
C ARG A 71 -5.61 -3.47 -9.37
N VAL A 72 -5.81 -2.34 -10.04
CA VAL A 72 -6.71 -1.27 -9.57
C VAL A 72 -8.10 -1.83 -9.30
N GLY A 73 -8.66 -1.47 -8.13
CA GLY A 73 -9.94 -1.96 -7.62
C GLY A 73 -9.85 -3.24 -6.78
N GLN A 74 -8.71 -3.95 -6.77
CA GLN A 74 -8.53 -5.09 -5.86
C GLN A 74 -8.30 -4.62 -4.43
N GLU A 75 -8.80 -5.38 -3.46
CA GLU A 75 -8.52 -5.17 -2.04
C GLU A 75 -7.22 -5.89 -1.66
N VAL A 76 -6.38 -5.22 -0.87
CA VAL A 76 -5.11 -5.75 -0.37
C VAL A 76 -5.02 -5.59 1.14
N ILE A 77 -4.30 -6.50 1.79
CA ILE A 77 -3.94 -6.39 3.21
C ILE A 77 -2.70 -5.53 3.32
N VAL A 78 -2.72 -4.58 4.25
CA VAL A 78 -1.63 -3.63 4.50
C VAL A 78 -1.23 -3.71 5.97
N GLU A 79 0.03 -4.05 6.19
CA GLU A 79 0.70 -3.96 7.48
C GLU A 79 1.53 -2.67 7.56
N PHE A 80 1.96 -2.33 8.77
CA PHE A 80 2.70 -1.12 9.07
C PHE A 80 3.97 -1.49 9.83
N VAL A 81 5.14 -1.12 9.28
CA VAL A 81 6.45 -1.49 9.86
C VAL A 81 6.55 -0.92 11.28
N ASN A 82 6.71 -1.79 12.28
CA ASN A 82 6.70 -1.44 13.70
C ASN A 82 5.43 -0.66 14.14
N GLY A 83 4.30 -0.86 13.45
CA GLY A 83 3.06 -0.13 13.71
C GLY A 83 3.07 1.33 13.25
N ASP A 84 4.08 1.78 12.49
CA ASP A 84 4.17 3.16 12.03
C ASP A 84 3.20 3.44 10.85
N PRO A 85 2.18 4.32 11.01
CA PRO A 85 1.25 4.65 9.92
C PRO A 85 1.93 5.20 8.67
N ASP A 86 3.13 5.76 8.80
CA ASP A 86 3.91 6.33 7.69
C ASP A 86 4.69 5.27 6.88
N GLN A 87 4.71 4.00 7.34
CA GLN A 87 5.51 2.93 6.75
C GLN A 87 4.65 1.69 6.38
N PRO A 88 3.70 1.84 5.43
CA PRO A 88 2.87 0.72 5.00
C PRO A 88 3.64 -0.28 4.12
N ILE A 89 3.24 -1.54 4.20
CA ILE A 89 3.65 -2.64 3.31
C ILE A 89 2.45 -3.52 3.00
N VAL A 90 2.28 -3.91 1.74
CA VAL A 90 1.24 -4.87 1.34
C VAL A 90 1.76 -6.29 1.55
N THR A 91 0.96 -7.15 2.19
CA THR A 91 1.33 -8.52 2.60
C THR A 91 0.45 -9.58 1.99
#